data_AF-A0A6J8B7I2-F1
#
_entry.id   AF-A0A6J8B7I2-F1
#
_cell.length_a   1.000
_cell.length_b   1.000
_cell.length_c   1.000
_cell.angle_alpha   90.00
_cell.angle_beta   90.00
_cell.angle_gamma   90.00
#
_symmetry.space_group_name_H-M   'P 1'
#
loop_
_entity.id
_entity.type
_entity.pdbx_description
1 polymer ?
#
loop_
_entity_poly.entity_id
_entity_poly.type
_entity_poly.pdbx_seq_one_letter_code
_entity_poly.pdbx_strand_id
1 'polypeptide(L)'
;MAVMVVIHDCEQKSKTAMEKIIDDKIEGRQIQELSLTGVGPDAVHIGKCIAGSLSNWWLLLDNYRINLIILRMLRQTRTIMGNVFRENISLDSVQRKDRQATAAIAEISSEKVLDCLHNSDNDVVEPVDICLSDDPSVLYVADRVGVIYSVRLHYPAEVKQLAKGLSTPSSIMNLDGILAAHHKDTLKLDISKSTKRNLCEYATFLEITEPEKSNLKTLRQIINRRIEAAGLPRGIQDTVRVLDIDIDAVVPTKLVKVDKDLFFVADQKTKSILQVSVKRKVAAYGYDLFGTSLYSISVPDMSGCFGLAYCSNYLYLADHTAVILKTGTEICNQPHGIAIVGTELIYSDVGKRALYKIKDIENVSLNQPDVVLFAGKGEEGHEDGLGKYCQFSQPSGICTEGNTVFVIDSGSKNIRLVTSLSAMHKYLSVLRDIYKSFSVHTEILGSGHSDDIRMSISKLKDVESFFENSTSEAKTLYI
;
A
#
# COMPACT_ATOMS: atom_id res chain seq x y z
N MET A 1 19.10 -47.31 18.63
CA MET A 1 19.01 -45.90 19.05
C MET A 1 17.97 -45.25 18.15
N ALA A 2 16.86 -44.73 18.70
CA ALA A 2 15.77 -44.20 17.89
C ALA A 2 15.94 -42.69 17.66
N VAL A 3 15.99 -42.26 16.40
CA VAL A 3 16.03 -40.84 16.03
C VAL A 3 14.60 -40.35 15.85
N MET A 4 14.00 -39.79 16.91
CA MET A 4 12.60 -39.34 16.86
C MET A 4 12.42 -38.02 16.08
N VAL A 5 13.44 -37.15 16.05
CA VAL A 5 13.42 -35.91 15.26
C VAL A 5 14.79 -35.66 14.65
N VAL A 6 14.83 -35.21 13.39
CA VAL A 6 15.99 -34.60 12.74
C VAL A 6 15.70 -33.13 12.50
N ILE A 7 16.53 -32.24 13.05
CA ILE A 7 16.48 -30.80 12.80
C ILE A 7 17.63 -30.41 11.89
N HIS A 8 17.37 -29.56 10.89
CA HIS A 8 18.39 -29.13 9.91
C HIS A 8 18.24 -27.66 9.51
N ASP A 9 19.30 -27.06 8.96
CA ASP A 9 19.26 -25.73 8.33
C ASP A 9 18.30 -25.72 7.10
N CYS A 10 17.78 -24.53 6.78
CA CYS A 10 16.83 -24.23 5.72
C CYS A 10 17.45 -24.17 4.30
N GLU A 11 18.67 -24.64 4.09
CA GLU A 11 19.29 -24.69 2.75
C GLU A 11 18.46 -25.50 1.77
N GLN A 12 18.47 -25.14 0.48
CA GLN A 12 17.66 -25.80 -0.56
C GLN A 12 17.84 -27.33 -0.63
N LYS A 13 19.06 -27.84 -0.39
CA LYS A 13 19.32 -29.30 -0.37
C LYS A 13 18.68 -29.96 0.85
N SER A 14 18.80 -29.33 2.01
CA SER A 14 18.22 -29.80 3.28
C SER A 14 16.70 -29.74 3.23
N LYS A 15 16.14 -28.66 2.67
CA LYS A 15 14.71 -28.55 2.37
C LYS A 15 14.23 -29.74 1.53
N THR A 16 14.83 -29.99 0.36
CA THR A 16 14.40 -31.09 -0.53
C THR A 16 14.63 -32.47 0.07
N ALA A 17 15.60 -32.64 0.98
CA ALA A 17 15.74 -33.87 1.77
C ALA A 17 14.62 -34.04 2.80
N MET A 18 14.20 -32.96 3.48
CA MET A 18 13.08 -32.98 4.43
C MET A 18 11.73 -33.19 3.72
N GLU A 19 11.48 -32.48 2.61
CA GLU A 19 10.30 -32.67 1.74
C GLU A 19 10.18 -34.14 1.35
N LYS A 20 11.24 -34.75 0.81
CA LYS A 20 11.22 -36.17 0.42
C LYS A 20 10.93 -37.12 1.60
N ILE A 21 11.44 -36.85 2.81
CA ILE A 21 11.16 -37.69 3.98
C ILE A 21 9.69 -37.56 4.42
N ILE A 22 9.07 -36.39 4.22
CA ILE A 22 7.64 -36.18 4.44
C ILE A 22 6.82 -36.91 3.36
N ASP A 23 7.19 -36.78 2.08
CA ASP A 23 6.51 -37.43 0.95
C ASP A 23 6.57 -38.96 1.06
N ASP A 24 7.76 -39.54 1.30
CA ASP A 24 7.92 -40.99 1.51
C ASP A 24 7.18 -41.49 2.77
N LYS A 25 6.85 -40.60 3.73
CA LYS A 25 6.03 -40.92 4.91
C LYS A 25 4.53 -40.86 4.62
N ILE A 26 4.07 -39.87 3.84
CA ILE A 26 2.69 -39.74 3.36
C ILE A 26 2.33 -40.90 2.42
N GLU A 27 3.22 -41.23 1.48
CA GLU A 27 3.02 -42.28 0.48
C GLU A 27 3.41 -43.68 0.97
N GLY A 28 3.74 -43.85 2.27
CA GLY A 28 4.00 -45.14 2.89
C GLY A 28 5.30 -45.85 2.44
N ARG A 29 6.18 -45.17 1.70
CA ARG A 29 7.49 -45.67 1.23
C ARG A 29 8.60 -45.60 2.28
N GLN A 30 8.32 -45.07 3.47
CA GLN A 30 9.28 -44.87 4.56
C GLN A 30 10.09 -46.13 4.89
N ILE A 31 11.39 -45.95 5.13
CA ILE A 31 12.27 -46.98 5.70
C ILE A 31 11.77 -47.32 7.11
N GLN A 32 11.64 -48.61 7.43
CA GLN A 32 10.92 -49.08 8.63
C GLN A 32 11.56 -48.55 9.92
N GLU A 33 12.89 -48.48 9.96
CA GLU A 33 13.71 -47.93 11.05
C GLU A 33 13.55 -46.42 11.25
N LEU A 34 13.03 -45.69 10.25
CA LEU A 34 12.80 -44.23 10.29
C LEU A 34 11.31 -43.86 10.45
N SER A 35 10.43 -44.84 10.62
CA SER A 35 8.97 -44.61 10.75
C SER A 35 8.58 -43.67 11.90
N LEU A 36 9.35 -43.65 12.99
CA LEU A 36 9.18 -42.76 14.13
C LEU A 36 9.88 -41.40 13.98
N THR A 37 10.65 -41.18 12.91
CA THR A 37 11.38 -39.93 12.69
C THR A 37 10.47 -38.83 12.14
N GLY A 38 10.42 -37.69 12.83
CA GLY A 38 9.99 -36.42 12.27
C GLY A 38 11.18 -35.63 11.71
N VAL A 39 10.91 -34.70 10.80
CA VAL A 39 11.91 -33.78 10.24
C VAL A 39 11.42 -32.34 10.36
N GLY A 40 12.33 -31.38 10.55
CA GLY A 40 11.95 -29.97 10.61
C GLY A 40 13.13 -29.00 10.48
N PRO A 41 12.89 -27.77 10.03
CA PRO A 41 13.91 -26.72 10.01
C PRO A 41 14.27 -26.23 11.42
N ASP A 42 15.51 -25.76 11.60
CA ASP A 42 15.96 -25.11 12.84
C ASP A 42 15.22 -23.78 13.09
N ALA A 43 14.59 -23.67 14.27
CA ALA A 43 13.88 -22.48 14.73
C ALA A 43 14.71 -21.19 14.67
N VAL A 44 16.02 -21.26 14.90
CA VAL A 44 16.93 -20.11 14.76
C VAL A 44 17.03 -19.67 13.29
N HIS A 45 17.07 -20.60 12.34
CA HIS A 45 17.06 -20.28 10.91
C HIS A 45 15.69 -19.82 10.42
N ILE A 46 14.59 -20.43 10.92
CA ILE A 46 13.22 -19.95 10.69
C ILE A 46 13.08 -18.48 11.13
N GLY A 47 13.45 -18.14 12.37
CA GLY A 47 13.39 -16.78 12.90
C GLY A 47 14.25 -15.79 12.12
N LYS A 48 15.47 -16.18 11.73
CA LYS A 48 16.34 -15.37 10.85
C LYS A 48 15.72 -15.11 9.47
N CYS A 49 14.95 -16.05 8.92
CA CYS A 49 14.21 -15.88 7.67
C CYS A 49 12.94 -15.02 7.82
N ILE A 50 12.17 -15.18 8.91
CA ILE A 50 10.98 -14.38 9.20
C ILE A 50 11.35 -12.91 9.44
N ALA A 51 12.27 -12.66 10.38
CA ALA A 51 12.87 -11.33 10.55
C ALA A 51 13.59 -10.87 9.27
N GLY A 52 14.11 -11.82 8.47
CA GLY A 52 14.59 -11.69 7.08
C GLY A 52 13.66 -10.86 6.22
N SER A 53 12.42 -11.32 6.10
CA SER A 53 11.37 -10.66 5.34
C SER A 53 10.97 -9.32 5.97
N LEU A 54 10.74 -9.29 7.29
CA LEU A 54 10.28 -8.09 8.01
C LEU A 54 11.23 -6.88 7.92
N SER A 55 12.55 -7.09 7.81
CA SER A 55 13.50 -5.96 7.65
C SER A 55 13.64 -5.48 6.22
N ASN A 56 13.49 -6.36 5.24
CA ASN A 56 13.85 -6.09 3.84
C ASN A 56 12.65 -5.65 2.98
N TRP A 57 11.45 -6.09 3.35
CA TRP A 57 10.22 -5.90 2.60
C TRP A 57 9.13 -5.31 3.49
N TRP A 58 8.20 -4.57 2.90
CA TRP A 58 6.92 -4.29 3.55
C TRP A 58 6.04 -5.52 3.37
N LEU A 59 5.59 -6.11 4.47
CA LEU A 59 4.68 -7.25 4.46
C LEU A 59 3.24 -6.75 4.66
N LEU A 60 2.28 -7.45 4.07
CA LEU A 60 0.86 -7.23 4.31
C LEU A 60 0.35 -8.29 5.28
N LEU A 61 -0.46 -7.89 6.26
CA LEU A 61 -1.11 -8.76 7.24
C LEU A 61 -2.36 -8.08 7.80
N ASP A 62 -3.50 -8.76 7.82
CA ASP A 62 -4.80 -8.23 8.25
C ASP A 62 -5.14 -6.91 7.52
N ASN A 63 -4.80 -6.87 6.22
CA ASN A 63 -4.84 -5.70 5.33
C ASN A 63 -4.00 -4.48 5.78
N TYR A 64 -3.10 -4.62 6.75
CA TYR A 64 -2.15 -3.57 7.17
C TYR A 64 -0.73 -3.82 6.63
N ARG A 65 0.02 -2.75 6.37
CA ARG A 65 1.47 -2.82 6.13
C ARG A 65 2.29 -2.85 7.41
N ILE A 66 3.29 -3.73 7.44
CA ILE A 66 4.29 -3.85 8.51
C ILE A 66 5.73 -3.97 7.97
N ASN A 67 6.69 -3.40 8.68
CA ASN A 67 8.15 -3.51 8.43
C ASN A 67 8.93 -3.16 9.72
N LEU A 68 10.15 -3.68 9.88
CA LEU A 68 11.02 -3.41 11.03
C LEU A 68 11.31 -1.91 11.26
N ILE A 69 11.26 -1.08 10.21
CA ILE A 69 11.43 0.37 10.29
C ILE A 69 10.44 1.02 11.26
N ILE A 70 9.25 0.44 11.45
CA ILE A 70 8.24 0.94 12.39
C ILE A 70 8.81 0.96 13.81
N LEU A 71 9.35 -0.17 14.31
CA LEU A 71 9.96 -0.22 15.64
C LEU A 71 11.11 0.78 15.79
N ARG A 72 11.89 0.96 14.72
CA ARG A 72 12.99 1.91 14.68
C ARG A 72 12.50 3.37 14.75
N MET A 73 11.44 3.74 14.04
CA MET A 73 10.82 5.07 14.09
C MET A 73 10.28 5.37 15.49
N LEU A 74 9.47 4.45 16.05
CA LEU A 74 8.92 4.59 17.41
C LEU A 74 10.01 4.77 18.46
N ARG A 75 11.10 4.00 18.35
CA ARG A 75 12.30 4.13 19.19
C ARG A 75 13.06 5.46 18.99
N GLN A 76 12.91 6.14 17.85
CA GLN A 76 13.57 7.41 17.57
C GLN A 76 12.71 8.64 17.96
N THR A 77 11.39 8.51 18.03
CA THR A 77 10.46 9.58 18.46
C THR A 77 10.79 10.15 19.85
N ARG A 78 10.62 11.46 20.06
CA ARG A 78 10.88 12.18 21.33
C ARG A 78 9.73 12.17 22.35
N THR A 79 8.84 11.17 22.27
CA THR A 79 7.68 11.01 23.16
C THR A 79 7.99 10.09 24.35
N ILE A 80 7.06 10.02 25.30
CA ILE A 80 7.04 9.02 26.39
C ILE A 80 7.18 7.61 25.81
N MET A 81 6.36 7.25 24.81
CA MET A 81 6.45 5.94 24.14
C MET A 81 7.82 5.69 23.51
N GLY A 82 8.44 6.71 22.91
CA GLY A 82 9.80 6.60 22.41
C GLY A 82 10.85 6.33 23.49
N ASN A 83 10.66 6.80 24.73
CA ASN A 83 11.50 6.38 25.85
C ASN A 83 11.30 4.91 26.19
N VAL A 84 10.03 4.45 26.28
CA VAL A 84 9.73 3.04 26.57
C VAL A 84 10.32 2.11 25.50
N PHE A 85 10.23 2.46 24.20
CA PHE A 85 10.90 1.71 23.13
C PHE A 85 12.44 1.79 23.17
N ARG A 86 13.02 2.88 23.68
CA ARG A 86 14.49 2.99 23.90
C ARG A 86 14.99 2.15 25.07
N GLU A 87 14.16 1.99 26.10
CA GLU A 87 14.45 1.20 27.31
C GLU A 87 14.26 -0.30 27.11
N ASN A 88 13.36 -0.71 26.20
CA ASN A 88 13.00 -2.11 25.97
C ASN A 88 13.56 -2.73 24.67
N ILE A 89 14.14 -1.94 23.77
CA ILE A 89 14.85 -2.46 22.58
C ILE A 89 16.16 -1.70 22.37
N SER A 90 17.24 -2.40 22.04
CA SER A 90 18.49 -1.82 21.56
C SER A 90 18.37 -1.18 20.17
N LEU A 91 19.33 -0.32 19.81
CA LEU A 91 19.37 0.29 18.48
C LEU A 91 19.85 -0.70 17.41
N ASP A 92 20.81 -1.56 17.73
CA ASP A 92 21.39 -2.51 16.78
C ASP A 92 20.37 -3.58 16.34
N SER A 93 19.42 -3.97 17.19
CA SER A 93 18.34 -4.91 16.83
C SER A 93 17.33 -4.33 15.83
N VAL A 94 16.88 -3.09 16.03
CA VAL A 94 15.97 -2.42 15.08
C VAL A 94 16.68 -1.90 13.81
N GLN A 95 18.00 -1.80 13.82
CA GLN A 95 18.81 -1.61 12.61
C GLN A 95 19.21 -2.92 11.92
N ARG A 96 19.16 -4.04 12.66
CA ARG A 96 19.61 -5.38 12.26
C ARG A 96 21.00 -5.39 11.61
N LYS A 97 21.94 -4.74 12.30
CA LYS A 97 23.33 -4.54 11.87
C LYS A 97 24.11 -5.85 11.74
N ASP A 98 23.86 -6.79 12.65
CA ASP A 98 24.21 -8.20 12.46
C ASP A 98 22.94 -8.98 12.05
N ARG A 99 23.08 -9.80 11.00
CA ARG A 99 22.00 -10.65 10.47
C ARG A 99 21.97 -12.04 11.12
N GLN A 100 23.03 -12.44 11.82
CA GLN A 100 23.12 -13.72 12.54
C GLN A 100 22.75 -13.61 14.04
N ALA A 101 22.73 -12.40 14.61
CA ALA A 101 22.35 -12.15 16.00
C ALA A 101 20.93 -12.63 16.33
N THR A 102 20.81 -13.81 16.93
CA THR A 102 19.52 -14.40 17.33
C THR A 102 18.89 -13.68 18.53
N ALA A 103 19.71 -13.10 19.42
CA ALA A 103 19.24 -12.31 20.56
C ALA A 103 18.45 -11.07 20.11
N ALA A 104 18.84 -10.43 19.00
CA ALA A 104 18.13 -9.29 18.42
C ALA A 104 16.71 -9.64 17.96
N ILE A 105 16.52 -10.87 17.47
CA ILE A 105 15.23 -11.40 17.03
C ILE A 105 14.32 -11.65 18.26
N ALA A 106 14.90 -12.16 19.35
CA ALA A 106 14.18 -12.32 20.62
C ALA A 106 13.82 -10.98 21.27
N GLU A 107 14.71 -9.98 21.21
CA GLU A 107 14.50 -8.65 21.79
C GLU A 107 13.28 -7.96 21.16
N ILE A 108 13.19 -7.91 19.82
CA ILE A 108 12.06 -7.29 19.11
C ILE A 108 10.73 -8.03 19.25
N SER A 109 10.74 -9.30 19.68
CA SER A 109 9.55 -10.12 19.92
C SER A 109 9.26 -10.37 21.41
N SER A 110 9.97 -9.68 22.31
CA SER A 110 9.78 -9.86 23.76
C SER A 110 8.42 -9.35 24.24
N GLU A 111 7.91 -9.91 25.33
CA GLU A 111 6.61 -9.51 25.92
C GLU A 111 6.53 -8.01 26.17
N LYS A 112 7.60 -7.39 26.68
CA LYS A 112 7.65 -5.94 26.92
C LYS A 112 7.42 -5.12 25.65
N VAL A 113 7.94 -5.58 24.51
CA VAL A 113 7.75 -4.92 23.22
C VAL A 113 6.33 -5.12 22.72
N LEU A 114 5.77 -6.32 22.89
CA LEU A 114 4.38 -6.60 22.54
C LEU A 114 3.40 -5.75 23.37
N ASP A 115 3.61 -5.63 24.68
CA ASP A 115 2.82 -4.75 25.56
C ASP A 115 2.89 -3.28 25.11
N CYS A 116 4.04 -2.82 24.60
CA CYS A 116 4.22 -1.49 24.03
C CYS A 116 3.52 -1.29 22.69
N LEU A 117 3.43 -2.34 21.86
CA LEU A 117 2.73 -2.34 20.56
C LEU A 117 1.22 -2.55 20.70
N HIS A 118 0.76 -3.10 21.83
CA HIS A 118 -0.67 -3.31 22.09
C HIS A 118 -1.44 -1.99 22.30
N ASN A 119 -0.72 -0.87 22.35
CA ASN A 119 -1.22 0.48 22.19
C ASN A 119 -0.60 1.15 20.95
N SER A 120 -1.39 1.97 20.24
CA SER A 120 -0.98 3.22 19.55
C SER A 120 -0.25 3.11 18.17
N ASP A 121 -0.54 4.00 17.18
CA ASP A 121 -0.34 3.78 15.70
C ASP A 121 0.24 5.01 14.87
N ASN A 122 1.02 4.86 13.75
CA ASN A 122 1.99 5.89 13.16
C ASN A 122 2.21 5.91 11.59
N ASP A 123 2.31 7.11 10.89
CA ASP A 123 3.43 7.93 10.22
C ASP A 123 4.66 7.39 9.31
N VAL A 124 5.42 7.97 8.26
CA VAL A 124 5.81 9.30 7.53
C VAL A 124 6.59 9.23 6.09
N VAL A 125 6.72 10.37 5.28
CA VAL A 125 7.59 10.83 4.06
C VAL A 125 7.22 10.56 2.52
N GLU A 126 7.00 11.41 1.44
CA GLU A 126 6.64 12.84 0.95
C GLU A 126 5.85 12.94 -0.46
N PRO A 127 4.71 13.69 -0.67
CA PRO A 127 4.16 14.21 -1.99
C PRO A 127 3.27 15.53 -1.99
N VAL A 128 2.42 15.76 -3.03
CA VAL A 128 1.30 16.74 -3.16
C VAL A 128 -0.10 16.10 -3.28
N ASP A 129 -0.24 15.12 -4.18
CA ASP A 129 -1.36 14.18 -4.23
C ASP A 129 -0.79 12.78 -4.51
N ILE A 130 -1.50 11.74 -4.10
CA ILE A 130 -0.97 10.37 -4.05
C ILE A 130 -2.01 9.34 -4.49
N CYS A 131 -1.58 8.32 -5.21
CA CYS A 131 -2.40 7.15 -5.52
C CYS A 131 -1.55 5.87 -5.61
N LEU A 132 -2.20 4.72 -5.45
CA LEU A 132 -1.58 3.40 -5.65
C LEU A 132 -1.29 3.16 -7.13
N SER A 133 -0.19 2.45 -7.45
CA SER A 133 -0.06 1.82 -8.76
C SER A 133 -0.77 0.45 -8.79
N ASP A 134 -0.78 -0.22 -9.94
CA ASP A 134 -1.29 -1.59 -10.04
C ASP A 134 -0.30 -2.63 -9.45
N ASP A 135 0.98 -2.26 -9.27
CA ASP A 135 1.89 -2.94 -8.33
C ASP A 135 1.69 -2.33 -6.92
N PRO A 136 1.21 -3.09 -5.92
CA PRO A 136 1.07 -2.60 -4.54
C PRO A 136 2.43 -2.19 -3.96
N SER A 137 3.53 -2.70 -4.48
CA SER A 137 4.87 -2.29 -4.08
C SER A 137 5.21 -0.85 -4.50
N VAL A 138 4.35 -0.12 -5.19
CA VAL A 138 4.65 1.20 -5.76
C VAL A 138 3.50 2.20 -5.54
N LEU A 139 3.84 3.35 -4.94
CA LEU A 139 2.99 4.54 -4.91
C LEU A 139 3.37 5.50 -6.04
N TYR A 140 2.38 6.19 -6.59
CA TYR A 140 2.60 7.35 -7.46
C TYR A 140 2.42 8.65 -6.68
N VAL A 141 3.37 9.56 -6.89
CA VAL A 141 3.66 10.70 -6.03
C VAL A 141 3.91 11.91 -6.94
N ALA A 142 3.04 12.92 -6.86
CA ALA A 142 3.25 14.21 -7.53
C ALA A 142 3.92 15.22 -6.60
N ASP A 143 4.69 16.18 -7.13
CA ASP A 143 5.25 17.30 -6.36
C ASP A 143 4.77 18.69 -6.82
N ARG A 144 5.07 19.70 -5.99
CA ARG A 144 4.69 21.11 -6.24
C ARG A 144 5.44 21.74 -7.42
N VAL A 145 6.49 21.09 -7.93
CA VAL A 145 7.34 21.53 -9.05
C VAL A 145 6.86 20.92 -10.37
N GLY A 146 5.82 20.08 -10.34
CA GLY A 146 5.26 19.45 -11.53
C GLY A 146 6.08 18.26 -12.03
N VAL A 147 6.72 17.57 -11.09
CA VAL A 147 7.38 16.27 -11.30
C VAL A 147 6.46 15.18 -10.73
N ILE A 148 6.49 13.99 -11.34
CA ILE A 148 5.83 12.80 -10.81
C ILE A 148 6.85 11.68 -10.66
N TYR A 149 6.77 10.97 -9.55
CA TYR A 149 7.64 9.88 -9.15
C TYR A 149 6.83 8.62 -8.90
N SER A 150 7.42 7.46 -9.19
CA SER A 150 7.07 6.18 -8.58
C SER A 150 7.97 5.97 -7.36
N VAL A 151 7.39 5.72 -6.19
CA VAL A 151 8.09 5.39 -4.95
C VAL A 151 7.88 3.91 -4.68
N ARG A 152 8.93 3.10 -4.77
CA ARG A 152 8.84 1.66 -4.50
C ARG A 152 9.01 1.38 -3.01
N LEU A 153 7.97 0.79 -2.42
CA LEU A 153 7.84 0.39 -1.02
C LEU A 153 8.66 -0.89 -0.73
N HIS A 154 9.99 -0.75 -0.76
CA HIS A 154 10.95 -1.62 -0.07
C HIS A 154 11.78 -0.77 0.91
N TYR A 155 12.83 -1.31 1.53
CA TYR A 155 13.71 -0.54 2.41
C TYR A 155 15.19 -0.65 1.99
N PRO A 156 15.90 0.47 1.71
CA PRO A 156 15.41 1.86 1.66
C PRO A 156 14.65 2.15 0.35
N ALA A 157 13.49 2.80 0.47
CA ALA A 157 12.55 2.99 -0.64
C ALA A 157 13.18 3.66 -1.88
N GLU A 158 12.87 3.12 -3.06
CA GLU A 158 13.44 3.56 -4.35
C GLU A 158 12.51 4.59 -5.02
N VAL A 159 12.96 5.85 -5.06
CA VAL A 159 12.25 6.94 -5.73
C VAL A 159 12.75 7.09 -7.16
N LYS A 160 11.85 6.99 -8.13
CA LYS A 160 12.14 7.04 -9.56
C LYS A 160 11.22 8.03 -10.27
N GLN A 161 11.82 9.02 -10.92
CA GLN A 161 11.08 10.01 -11.70
C GLN A 161 10.43 9.41 -12.96
N LEU A 162 9.14 9.68 -13.15
CA LEU A 162 8.35 9.29 -14.32
C LEU A 162 8.29 10.43 -15.35
N ALA A 163 7.83 11.62 -14.94
CA ALA A 163 7.72 12.82 -15.80
C ALA A 163 8.12 14.11 -15.06
N LYS A 164 8.19 15.22 -15.81
CA LYS A 164 8.49 16.60 -15.33
C LYS A 164 7.84 17.63 -16.25
N GLY A 165 7.75 18.87 -15.77
CA GLY A 165 7.23 19.98 -16.57
C GLY A 165 5.70 20.06 -16.60
N LEU A 166 5.04 19.44 -15.62
CA LEU A 166 3.65 19.76 -15.32
C LEU A 166 3.58 21.15 -14.68
N SER A 167 2.45 21.84 -14.81
CA SER A 167 2.16 23.02 -14.00
C SER A 167 1.37 22.58 -12.77
N THR A 168 2.04 22.52 -11.60
CA THR A 168 1.41 22.38 -10.27
C THR A 168 0.21 21.40 -10.22
N PRO A 169 0.43 20.08 -10.42
CA PRO A 169 -0.65 19.10 -10.45
C PRO A 169 -1.41 19.08 -9.11
N SER A 170 -2.70 19.45 -9.14
CA SER A 170 -3.56 19.48 -7.94
C SER A 170 -4.10 18.10 -7.54
N SER A 171 -4.12 17.16 -8.50
CA SER A 171 -4.52 15.77 -8.25
C SER A 171 -3.90 14.78 -9.23
N ILE A 172 -3.71 13.54 -8.76
CA ILE A 172 -3.30 12.38 -9.57
C ILE A 172 -4.15 11.15 -9.24
N MET A 173 -4.27 10.24 -10.19
CA MET A 173 -5.06 9.00 -10.07
C MET A 173 -4.47 7.92 -10.98
N ASN A 174 -4.45 6.66 -10.54
CA ASN A 174 -4.10 5.53 -11.40
C ASN A 174 -5.35 4.82 -11.92
N LEU A 175 -5.43 4.64 -13.24
CA LEU A 175 -6.57 4.05 -13.95
C LEU A 175 -6.09 2.88 -14.82
N ASP A 176 -5.87 1.72 -14.19
CA ASP A 176 -5.51 0.44 -14.85
C ASP A 176 -4.28 0.60 -15.77
N GLY A 177 -3.15 0.93 -15.13
CA GLY A 177 -1.87 1.28 -15.75
C GLY A 177 -1.78 2.71 -16.31
N ILE A 178 -2.86 3.48 -16.34
CA ILE A 178 -2.87 4.87 -16.84
C ILE A 178 -2.76 5.85 -15.68
N LEU A 179 -1.58 6.43 -15.48
CA LEU A 179 -1.38 7.50 -14.50
C LEU A 179 -1.91 8.85 -15.02
N ALA A 180 -2.95 9.35 -14.36
CA ALA A 180 -3.56 10.66 -14.54
C ALA A 180 -2.84 11.74 -13.75
N ALA A 181 -2.72 12.94 -14.34
CA ALA A 181 -2.40 14.16 -13.61
C ALA A 181 -3.13 15.37 -14.18
N HIS A 182 -3.49 16.30 -13.29
CA HIS A 182 -3.97 17.61 -13.71
C HIS A 182 -2.82 18.48 -14.29
N HIS A 183 -3.10 19.24 -15.36
CA HIS A 183 -2.17 20.16 -15.99
C HIS A 183 -2.88 21.40 -16.59
N LYS A 184 -2.72 22.57 -15.97
CA LYS A 184 -3.32 23.86 -16.37
C LYS A 184 -4.85 23.88 -16.27
N ASP A 185 -5.51 23.72 -17.42
CA ASP A 185 -6.96 23.63 -17.62
C ASP A 185 -7.27 22.35 -18.43
N THR A 186 -6.42 21.33 -18.30
CA THR A 186 -6.45 20.10 -19.12
C THR A 186 -6.12 18.86 -18.30
N LEU A 187 -6.74 17.73 -18.66
CA LEU A 187 -6.45 16.42 -18.07
C LEU A 187 -5.44 15.67 -18.92
N LYS A 188 -4.31 15.29 -18.31
CA LYS A 188 -3.28 14.48 -18.96
C LYS A 188 -3.24 13.11 -18.32
N LEU A 189 -3.92 12.16 -18.95
CA LEU A 189 -3.83 10.74 -18.61
C LEU A 189 -2.82 10.06 -19.54
N ASP A 190 -1.95 9.26 -18.94
CA ASP A 190 -0.76 8.59 -19.47
C ASP A 190 0.56 9.39 -19.30
N ILE A 191 1.01 9.36 -18.04
CA ILE A 191 2.38 9.65 -17.61
C ILE A 191 3.20 8.34 -17.42
N SER A 192 2.65 7.19 -17.84
CA SER A 192 3.41 5.94 -17.84
C SER A 192 4.54 6.05 -18.87
N LYS A 193 5.79 5.78 -18.45
CA LYS A 193 6.86 5.56 -19.43
C LYS A 193 6.49 4.32 -20.20
N SER A 194 6.29 4.49 -21.51
CA SER A 194 5.81 3.46 -22.45
C SER A 194 5.89 2.05 -21.90
N THR A 195 4.73 1.50 -21.52
CA THR A 195 4.55 0.07 -21.67
C THR A 195 4.76 -0.22 -23.15
N LYS A 196 5.98 -0.63 -23.50
CA LYS A 196 6.25 -1.47 -24.66
C LYS A 196 5.55 -2.79 -24.36
N ARG A 197 4.22 -2.77 -24.41
CA ARG A 197 3.36 -3.95 -24.38
C ARG A 197 3.98 -4.96 -25.31
N ASN A 198 4.00 -6.22 -24.90
CA ASN A 198 4.63 -7.24 -25.71
C ASN A 198 4.05 -7.15 -27.14
N LEU A 199 4.90 -7.31 -28.14
CA LEU A 199 4.50 -7.27 -29.54
C LEU A 199 3.29 -8.22 -29.79
N CYS A 200 3.22 -9.30 -29.02
CA CYS A 200 2.07 -10.21 -28.92
C CYS A 200 0.77 -9.58 -28.36
N GLU A 201 0.80 -8.83 -27.25
CA GLU A 201 -0.40 -8.21 -26.66
C GLU A 201 -1.06 -7.21 -27.63
N TYR A 202 -0.25 -6.44 -28.34
CA TYR A 202 -0.71 -5.52 -29.37
C TYR A 202 -1.27 -6.26 -30.59
N ALA A 203 -0.76 -7.45 -30.90
CA ALA A 203 -1.32 -8.33 -31.93
C ALA A 203 -2.66 -8.93 -31.50
N THR A 204 -2.80 -9.39 -30.25
CA THR A 204 -4.06 -9.88 -29.68
C THR A 204 -5.14 -8.80 -29.69
N PHE A 205 -4.83 -7.56 -29.26
CA PHE A 205 -5.78 -6.44 -29.30
C PHE A 205 -6.23 -6.11 -30.72
N LEU A 206 -5.34 -6.23 -31.71
CA LEU A 206 -5.66 -6.01 -33.11
C LEU A 206 -6.44 -7.17 -33.77
N GLU A 207 -6.86 -8.20 -33.04
CA GLU A 207 -7.46 -9.42 -33.60
C GLU A 207 -6.56 -10.02 -34.70
N ILE A 208 -5.26 -10.12 -34.42
CA ILE A 208 -4.32 -10.94 -35.18
C ILE A 208 -4.37 -12.34 -34.56
N THR A 209 -5.12 -13.24 -35.19
CA THR A 209 -5.15 -14.67 -34.87
C THR A 209 -3.74 -15.27 -34.87
N GLU A 210 -3.52 -16.27 -34.02
CA GLU A 210 -2.18 -16.67 -33.57
C GLU A 210 -1.16 -16.88 -34.70
N PRO A 211 -0.01 -16.17 -34.67
CA PRO A 211 1.08 -16.41 -35.60
C PRO A 211 2.05 -17.44 -35.00
N GLU A 212 1.78 -18.72 -35.29
CA GLU A 212 2.53 -19.92 -34.89
C GLU A 212 4.04 -19.66 -34.67
N LYS A 213 4.45 -19.50 -33.40
CA LYS A 213 5.86 -19.32 -32.96
C LYS A 213 6.68 -18.33 -33.82
N SER A 214 6.03 -17.31 -34.40
CA SER A 214 6.69 -16.47 -35.40
C SER A 214 7.76 -15.54 -34.79
N ASN A 215 8.84 -15.31 -35.54
CA ASN A 215 9.91 -14.39 -35.14
C ASN A 215 9.33 -12.96 -34.94
N LEU A 216 9.77 -12.24 -33.90
CA LEU A 216 9.41 -10.84 -33.62
C LEU A 216 9.52 -9.91 -34.85
N LYS A 217 10.47 -10.18 -35.75
CA LYS A 217 10.64 -9.48 -37.03
C LYS A 217 9.42 -9.65 -37.96
N THR A 218 8.86 -10.85 -38.03
CA THR A 218 7.67 -11.19 -38.84
C THR A 218 6.42 -10.55 -38.25
N LEU A 219 6.22 -10.64 -36.93
CA LEU A 219 5.07 -10.02 -36.27
C LEU A 219 5.05 -8.50 -36.50
N ARG A 220 6.21 -7.85 -36.37
CA ARG A 220 6.36 -6.41 -36.62
C ARG A 220 6.08 -6.03 -38.07
N GLN A 221 6.36 -6.91 -39.04
CA GLN A 221 5.98 -6.68 -40.45
C GLN A 221 4.46 -6.80 -40.68
N ILE A 222 3.79 -7.77 -40.04
CA ILE A 222 2.33 -7.92 -40.12
C ILE A 222 1.63 -6.71 -39.52
N ILE A 223 2.07 -6.28 -38.34
CA ILE A 223 1.58 -5.08 -37.64
C ILE A 223 1.76 -3.83 -38.50
N ASN A 224 2.98 -3.58 -39.03
CA ASN A 224 3.24 -2.44 -39.91
C ASN A 224 2.32 -2.40 -41.14
N ARG A 225 2.05 -3.55 -41.78
CA ARG A 225 1.11 -3.61 -42.92
C ARG A 225 -0.33 -3.27 -42.53
N ARG A 226 -0.82 -3.75 -41.37
CA ARG A 226 -2.16 -3.38 -40.88
C ARG A 226 -2.25 -1.89 -40.55
N ILE A 227 -1.20 -1.29 -39.97
CA ILE A 227 -1.10 0.15 -39.69
C ILE A 227 -1.18 0.97 -40.98
N GLU A 228 -0.41 0.59 -42.00
CA GLU A 228 -0.40 1.28 -43.31
C GLU A 228 -1.75 1.15 -44.04
N ALA A 229 -2.37 -0.03 -44.01
CA ALA A 229 -3.69 -0.26 -44.60
C ALA A 229 -4.83 0.47 -43.86
N ALA A 230 -4.72 0.66 -42.54
CA ALA A 230 -5.70 1.36 -41.73
C ALA A 230 -5.49 2.90 -41.67
N GLY A 231 -4.47 3.43 -42.34
CA GLY A 231 -4.21 4.88 -42.41
C GLY A 231 -3.90 5.55 -41.07
N LEU A 232 -3.43 4.78 -40.07
CA LEU A 232 -3.32 5.27 -38.69
C LEU A 232 -2.23 6.33 -38.53
N PRO A 233 -2.45 7.37 -37.71
CA PRO A 233 -1.46 8.42 -37.47
C PRO A 233 -0.20 7.84 -36.82
N ARG A 234 0.97 8.27 -37.30
CA ARG A 234 2.28 7.89 -36.72
C ARG A 234 2.38 8.52 -35.33
N GLY A 235 2.42 7.66 -34.30
CA GLY A 235 2.21 8.05 -32.91
C GLY A 235 3.16 9.11 -32.37
N ILE A 236 2.65 9.90 -31.41
CA ILE A 236 3.32 11.05 -30.79
C ILE A 236 4.62 10.62 -30.11
N GLN A 237 5.68 11.44 -30.25
CA GLN A 237 6.98 11.17 -29.64
C GLN A 237 7.02 11.51 -28.14
N ASP A 238 6.95 10.43 -27.34
CA ASP A 238 7.89 10.16 -26.23
C ASP A 238 7.97 11.15 -25.04
N THR A 239 6.92 11.92 -24.75
CA THR A 239 6.88 12.76 -23.52
C THR A 239 5.62 12.63 -22.65
N VAL A 240 4.42 12.91 -23.17
CA VAL A 240 3.13 12.74 -22.45
C VAL A 240 2.03 12.47 -23.48
N ARG A 241 1.08 11.55 -23.23
CA ARG A 241 -0.18 11.55 -24.00
C ARG A 241 -1.22 12.41 -23.29
N VAL A 242 -2.04 13.10 -24.08
CA VAL A 242 -3.15 13.91 -23.56
C VAL A 242 -4.42 13.08 -23.68
N LEU A 243 -5.31 13.18 -22.68
CA LEU A 243 -6.67 12.67 -22.82
C LEU A 243 -7.51 13.79 -23.38
N ASP A 244 -7.85 13.70 -24.66
CA ASP A 244 -8.84 14.59 -25.23
C ASP A 244 -10.21 14.17 -24.67
N ILE A 245 -10.68 14.93 -23.67
CA ILE A 245 -12.02 14.82 -23.11
C ILE A 245 -12.94 15.71 -23.93
N ASP A 246 -14.03 15.14 -24.43
CA ASP A 246 -15.01 15.82 -25.29
C ASP A 246 -15.97 16.73 -24.47
N ILE A 247 -15.39 17.75 -23.80
CA ILE A 247 -16.07 18.73 -22.93
C ILE A 247 -15.36 20.09 -23.02
N ASP A 248 -16.11 21.18 -23.22
CA ASP A 248 -15.58 22.55 -23.41
C ASP A 248 -14.85 23.14 -22.18
N ALA A 249 -13.53 22.97 -22.17
CA ALA A 249 -12.57 23.66 -21.31
C ALA A 249 -12.89 23.60 -19.80
N VAL A 250 -12.91 22.38 -19.27
CA VAL A 250 -13.01 22.02 -17.83
C VAL A 250 -11.86 22.64 -17.02
N VAL A 251 -12.07 23.01 -15.75
CA VAL A 251 -11.00 23.34 -14.79
C VAL A 251 -10.99 22.28 -13.67
N PRO A 252 -10.33 21.13 -13.91
CA PRO A 252 -10.47 19.95 -13.06
C PRO A 252 -9.60 20.05 -11.80
N THR A 253 -10.18 19.81 -10.64
CA THR A 253 -9.53 20.03 -9.33
C THR A 253 -9.07 18.73 -8.69
N LYS A 254 -9.97 17.74 -8.62
CA LYS A 254 -9.78 16.42 -8.00
C LYS A 254 -10.34 15.29 -8.85
N LEU A 255 -9.71 14.12 -8.76
CA LEU A 255 -10.03 12.91 -9.50
C LEU A 255 -10.30 11.76 -8.52
N VAL A 256 -11.26 10.88 -8.83
CA VAL A 256 -11.43 9.60 -8.12
C VAL A 256 -11.76 8.47 -9.10
N LYS A 257 -11.07 7.33 -8.95
CA LYS A 257 -11.33 6.12 -9.71
C LYS A 257 -12.66 5.50 -9.28
N VAL A 258 -13.44 5.02 -10.24
CA VAL A 258 -14.67 4.24 -9.99
C VAL A 258 -14.48 2.79 -10.44
N ASP A 259 -13.89 2.59 -11.62
CA ASP A 259 -13.64 1.28 -12.22
C ASP A 259 -12.38 1.35 -13.12
N LYS A 260 -12.08 0.31 -13.91
CA LYS A 260 -10.89 0.22 -14.79
C LYS A 260 -10.81 1.30 -15.86
N ASP A 261 -11.94 1.65 -16.47
CA ASP A 261 -12.05 2.65 -17.54
C ASP A 261 -13.04 3.80 -17.18
N LEU A 262 -13.28 4.03 -15.88
CA LEU A 262 -14.29 4.97 -15.37
C LEU A 262 -13.80 5.77 -14.14
N PHE A 263 -13.95 7.09 -14.18
CA PHE A 263 -13.61 7.99 -13.07
C PHE A 263 -14.60 9.16 -12.94
N PHE A 264 -14.60 9.81 -11.77
CA PHE A 264 -15.24 11.12 -11.59
C PHE A 264 -14.18 12.23 -11.48
N VAL A 265 -14.52 13.41 -12.00
CA VAL A 265 -13.72 14.64 -11.84
C VAL A 265 -14.58 15.81 -11.38
N ALA A 266 -14.11 16.53 -10.36
CA ALA A 266 -14.73 17.79 -9.95
C ALA A 266 -14.20 18.97 -10.78
N ASP A 267 -15.10 19.69 -11.45
CA ASP A 267 -14.80 20.88 -12.25
C ASP A 267 -15.21 22.16 -11.51
N GLN A 268 -14.21 23.01 -11.24
CA GLN A 268 -14.39 24.30 -10.57
C GLN A 268 -15.16 25.32 -11.43
N LYS A 269 -15.05 25.24 -12.76
CA LYS A 269 -15.59 26.23 -13.70
C LYS A 269 -17.08 26.03 -13.95
N THR A 270 -17.51 24.80 -14.23
CA THR A 270 -18.93 24.45 -14.39
C THR A 270 -19.66 24.27 -13.07
N LYS A 271 -18.92 24.18 -11.95
CA LYS A 271 -19.41 23.75 -10.63
C LYS A 271 -20.14 22.40 -10.69
N SER A 272 -19.51 21.41 -11.29
CA SER A 272 -20.10 20.08 -11.44
C SER A 272 -19.09 18.96 -11.21
N ILE A 273 -19.58 17.78 -10.85
CA ILE A 273 -18.79 16.55 -10.88
C ILE A 273 -19.17 15.78 -12.14
N LEU A 274 -18.19 15.54 -13.00
CA LEU A 274 -18.34 14.92 -14.32
C LEU A 274 -17.95 13.45 -14.23
N GLN A 275 -18.81 12.55 -14.72
CA GLN A 275 -18.50 11.12 -14.87
C GLN A 275 -17.85 10.91 -16.25
N VAL A 276 -16.59 10.45 -16.27
CA VAL A 276 -15.83 10.30 -17.51
C VAL A 276 -15.43 8.83 -17.70
N SER A 277 -15.80 8.27 -18.85
CA SER A 277 -15.29 6.98 -19.31
C SER A 277 -14.12 7.20 -20.28
N VAL A 278 -13.06 6.43 -20.10
CA VAL A 278 -11.86 6.45 -20.97
C VAL A 278 -11.96 5.33 -21.99
N LYS A 279 -11.63 5.62 -23.25
CA LYS A 279 -11.53 4.61 -24.32
C LYS A 279 -10.18 4.69 -25.01
N ARG A 280 -9.59 3.52 -25.28
CA ARG A 280 -8.30 3.35 -25.96
C ARG A 280 -8.54 3.19 -27.46
N LYS A 281 -8.09 4.15 -28.28
CA LYS A 281 -8.18 4.13 -29.75
C LYS A 281 -6.82 3.75 -30.33
N VAL A 282 -6.78 2.87 -31.33
CA VAL A 282 -5.52 2.40 -31.92
C VAL A 282 -4.80 3.56 -32.65
N ALA A 283 -3.51 3.71 -32.39
CA ALA A 283 -2.58 4.59 -33.12
C ALA A 283 -1.42 3.75 -33.66
N ALA A 284 -0.64 4.25 -34.64
CA ALA A 284 0.33 3.41 -35.36
C ALA A 284 1.36 2.67 -34.47
N TYR A 285 1.72 3.21 -33.30
CA TYR A 285 2.65 2.56 -32.36
C TYR A 285 2.17 2.71 -30.90
N GLY A 286 0.88 2.51 -30.66
CA GLY A 286 0.29 2.55 -29.32
C GLY A 286 -1.22 2.79 -29.34
N TYR A 287 -1.70 3.51 -28.33
CA TYR A 287 -3.08 3.92 -28.24
C TYR A 287 -3.17 5.40 -27.87
N ASP A 288 -4.04 6.11 -28.56
CA ASP A 288 -4.53 7.42 -28.15
C ASP A 288 -5.70 7.22 -27.17
N LEU A 289 -5.84 8.12 -26.20
CA LEU A 289 -6.87 8.03 -25.16
C LEU A 289 -7.94 9.11 -25.40
N PHE A 290 -9.21 8.72 -25.36
CA PHE A 290 -10.35 9.62 -25.50
C PHE A 290 -11.27 9.53 -24.29
N GLY A 291 -11.66 10.67 -23.74
CA GLY A 291 -12.58 10.77 -22.60
C GLY A 291 -13.97 11.16 -23.05
N THR A 292 -14.97 10.33 -22.73
CA THR A 292 -16.38 10.63 -22.99
C THR A 292 -17.08 10.98 -21.68
N SER A 293 -17.70 12.15 -21.61
CA SER A 293 -18.63 12.51 -20.53
C SER A 293 -19.86 11.61 -20.62
N LEU A 294 -20.16 10.87 -19.55
CA LEU A 294 -21.37 10.05 -19.46
C LEU A 294 -22.50 10.80 -18.74
N TYR A 295 -22.15 11.57 -17.71
CA TYR A 295 -23.10 12.22 -16.81
C TYR A 295 -22.44 13.41 -16.08
N SER A 296 -23.26 14.35 -15.60
CA SER A 296 -22.80 15.53 -14.84
C SER A 296 -23.74 15.76 -13.64
N ILE A 297 -23.14 15.90 -12.46
CA ILE A 297 -23.81 16.24 -11.20
C ILE A 297 -23.54 17.72 -10.94
N SER A 298 -24.56 18.57 -11.04
CA SER A 298 -24.44 19.99 -10.69
C SER A 298 -24.32 20.16 -9.17
N VAL A 299 -23.36 20.98 -8.72
CA VAL A 299 -23.13 21.33 -7.31
C VAL A 299 -23.10 22.86 -7.20
N PRO A 300 -24.26 23.55 -7.23
CA PRO A 300 -24.33 25.00 -7.47
C PRO A 300 -23.53 25.87 -6.48
N ASP A 301 -23.46 25.43 -5.23
CA ASP A 301 -22.74 26.14 -4.17
C ASP A 301 -21.25 25.79 -4.10
N MET A 302 -20.73 24.87 -4.93
CA MET A 302 -19.33 24.43 -4.86
C MET A 302 -18.40 25.63 -4.96
N SER A 303 -17.47 25.69 -4.01
CA SER A 303 -16.55 26.80 -3.77
C SER A 303 -15.10 26.41 -4.00
N GLY A 304 -14.77 25.13 -3.74
CA GLY A 304 -13.51 24.49 -4.09
C GLY A 304 -13.59 23.00 -3.76
N CYS A 305 -13.36 22.11 -4.72
CA CYS A 305 -13.21 20.69 -4.39
C CYS A 305 -11.76 20.40 -3.99
N PHE A 306 -11.56 20.00 -2.73
CA PHE A 306 -10.25 19.67 -2.17
C PHE A 306 -10.02 18.16 -2.07
N GLY A 307 -11.08 17.38 -1.83
CA GLY A 307 -11.07 15.93 -1.84
C GLY A 307 -12.31 15.35 -2.53
N LEU A 308 -12.15 14.18 -3.14
CA LEU A 308 -13.22 13.45 -3.83
C LEU A 308 -12.99 11.96 -3.60
N ALA A 309 -13.97 11.23 -3.09
CA ALA A 309 -13.87 9.81 -2.74
C ALA A 309 -15.13 9.04 -3.15
N TYR A 310 -15.01 7.73 -3.40
CA TYR A 310 -16.13 6.89 -3.86
C TYR A 310 -16.11 5.52 -3.18
N CYS A 311 -17.25 5.07 -2.67
CA CYS A 311 -17.44 3.73 -2.09
C CYS A 311 -18.94 3.36 -2.11
N SER A 312 -19.30 2.09 -2.24
CA SER A 312 -20.69 1.59 -2.14
C SER A 312 -21.75 2.33 -2.97
N ASN A 313 -21.38 2.87 -4.15
CA ASN A 313 -22.18 3.74 -5.03
C ASN A 313 -22.40 5.19 -4.53
N TYR A 314 -21.86 5.56 -3.38
CA TYR A 314 -21.83 6.93 -2.87
C TYR A 314 -20.57 7.67 -3.34
N LEU A 315 -20.76 8.95 -3.68
CA LEU A 315 -19.71 9.87 -4.10
C LEU A 315 -19.60 10.99 -3.07
N TYR A 316 -18.44 11.11 -2.44
CA TYR A 316 -18.19 11.98 -1.30
C TYR A 316 -17.28 13.15 -1.69
N LEU A 317 -17.64 14.36 -1.28
CA LEU A 317 -17.01 15.61 -1.67
C LEU A 317 -16.47 16.36 -0.44
N ALA A 318 -15.22 16.81 -0.49
CA ALA A 318 -14.69 17.84 0.41
C ALA A 318 -14.70 19.20 -0.31
N ASP A 319 -15.55 20.09 0.18
CA ASP A 319 -15.75 21.46 -0.28
C ASP A 319 -16.18 22.34 0.92
N HIS A 320 -16.18 23.67 0.80
CA HIS A 320 -16.61 24.52 1.91
C HIS A 320 -18.12 24.47 2.18
N THR A 321 -18.94 24.01 1.22
CA THR A 321 -20.41 24.14 1.23
C THR A 321 -21.18 22.82 1.11
N ALA A 322 -20.63 21.76 0.49
CA ALA A 322 -21.39 20.55 0.12
C ALA A 322 -21.16 19.28 0.98
N VAL A 323 -22.14 18.98 1.85
CA VAL A 323 -22.61 17.65 2.30
C VAL A 323 -21.60 16.49 2.44
N ILE A 324 -20.85 16.51 3.55
CA ILE A 324 -20.88 15.48 4.61
C ILE A 324 -20.44 16.14 5.93
N LEU A 325 -19.49 17.07 5.84
CA LEU A 325 -19.08 17.96 6.92
C LEU A 325 -19.23 19.41 6.49
N LYS A 326 -19.69 20.25 7.41
CA LYS A 326 -19.65 21.70 7.21
C LYS A 326 -18.27 22.23 7.58
N THR A 327 -17.55 22.73 6.58
CA THR A 327 -16.23 23.36 6.75
C THR A 327 -16.32 24.66 7.58
N GLY A 328 -15.21 25.06 8.21
CA GLY A 328 -15.16 26.21 9.11
C GLY A 328 -15.83 25.98 10.48
N THR A 329 -16.15 24.74 10.83
CA THR A 329 -16.67 24.36 12.15
C THR A 329 -15.57 23.94 13.12
N GLU A 330 -15.94 23.65 14.37
CA GLU A 330 -15.04 23.04 15.35
C GLU A 330 -14.69 21.58 15.02
N ILE A 331 -15.58 20.87 14.31
CA ILE A 331 -15.41 19.46 13.94
C ILE A 331 -14.64 19.32 12.63
N CYS A 332 -14.84 20.25 11.69
CA CYS A 332 -14.18 20.27 10.39
C CYS A 332 -13.85 21.72 10.00
N ASN A 333 -12.57 22.09 10.07
CA ASN A 333 -12.10 23.46 9.92
C ASN A 333 -11.64 23.77 8.50
N GLN A 334 -10.69 22.99 7.95
CA GLN A 334 -10.19 23.13 6.57
C GLN A 334 -9.87 21.75 5.97
N PRO A 335 -10.89 20.97 5.54
CA PRO A 335 -10.69 19.64 4.98
C PRO A 335 -9.98 19.72 3.62
N HIS A 336 -9.01 18.85 3.37
CA HIS A 336 -8.14 18.96 2.18
C HIS A 336 -7.96 17.69 1.34
N GLY A 337 -8.45 16.55 1.82
CA GLY A 337 -8.35 15.25 1.16
C GLY A 337 -9.23 14.24 1.88
N ILE A 338 -9.80 13.30 1.13
CA ILE A 338 -10.67 12.25 1.64
C ILE A 338 -10.22 10.92 1.02
N ALA A 339 -10.15 9.88 1.84
CA ALA A 339 -10.07 8.48 1.39
C ALA A 339 -11.03 7.62 2.24
N ILE A 340 -11.19 6.35 1.86
CA ILE A 340 -12.13 5.42 2.50
C ILE A 340 -11.42 4.11 2.84
N VAL A 341 -11.74 3.55 4.01
CA VAL A 341 -11.27 2.26 4.52
C VAL A 341 -12.51 1.45 4.94
N GLY A 342 -12.93 0.51 4.09
CA GLY A 342 -14.22 -0.18 4.28
C GLY A 342 -15.39 0.81 4.31
N THR A 343 -16.06 0.90 5.47
CA THR A 343 -17.15 1.86 5.73
C THR A 343 -16.72 3.06 6.59
N GLU A 344 -15.43 3.25 6.84
CA GLU A 344 -14.89 4.47 7.47
C GLU A 344 -14.39 5.47 6.41
N LEU A 345 -14.85 6.72 6.47
CA LEU A 345 -14.30 7.83 5.68
C LEU A 345 -13.24 8.55 6.51
N ILE A 346 -12.05 8.71 5.96
CA ILE A 346 -10.91 9.36 6.61
C ILE A 346 -10.60 10.65 5.85
N TYR A 347 -10.51 11.77 6.56
CA TYR A 347 -10.18 13.07 5.97
C TYR A 347 -9.04 13.77 6.70
N SER A 348 -8.28 14.56 5.93
CA SER A 348 -7.28 15.49 6.43
C SER A 348 -7.89 16.85 6.71
N ASP A 349 -7.45 17.52 7.76
CA ASP A 349 -7.84 18.88 8.08
C ASP A 349 -6.59 19.74 8.35
N VAL A 350 -6.31 20.70 7.44
CA VAL A 350 -5.15 21.59 7.53
C VAL A 350 -5.26 22.53 8.73
N GLY A 351 -6.46 23.05 9.00
CA GLY A 351 -6.71 24.00 10.07
C GLY A 351 -6.65 23.36 11.45
N LYS A 352 -7.06 22.09 11.55
CA LYS A 352 -6.92 21.25 12.76
C LYS A 352 -5.59 20.50 12.84
N ARG A 353 -4.75 20.53 11.80
CA ARG A 353 -3.44 19.86 11.72
C ARG A 353 -3.50 18.38 12.13
N ALA A 354 -4.56 17.72 11.66
CA ALA A 354 -4.95 16.39 12.11
C ALA A 354 -5.67 15.62 10.99
N LEU A 355 -5.85 14.32 11.25
CA LEU A 355 -6.69 13.41 10.51
C LEU A 355 -7.87 13.02 11.38
N TYR A 356 -9.04 12.94 10.77
CA TYR A 356 -10.28 12.53 11.41
C TYR A 356 -10.93 11.42 10.61
N LYS A 357 -11.78 10.64 11.27
CA LYS A 357 -12.62 9.64 10.60
C LYS A 357 -14.08 9.73 11.01
N ILE A 358 -14.95 9.43 10.05
CA ILE A 358 -16.37 9.16 10.24
C ILE A 358 -16.55 7.66 10.12
N LYS A 359 -17.22 7.05 11.11
CA LYS A 359 -17.64 5.63 11.03
C LYS A 359 -18.95 5.48 10.29
N ASP A 360 -19.11 4.33 9.64
CA ASP A 360 -20.36 3.89 9.01
C ASP A 360 -20.99 4.95 8.09
N ILE A 361 -20.28 5.24 7.01
CA ILE A 361 -20.69 6.21 5.98
C ILE A 361 -21.90 5.79 5.15
N GLU A 362 -22.42 4.57 5.37
CA GLU A 362 -23.64 4.08 4.75
C GLU A 362 -24.88 4.45 5.61
N ASN A 363 -24.70 4.60 6.94
CA ASN A 363 -25.76 4.96 7.89
C ASN A 363 -25.57 6.33 8.56
N VAL A 364 -24.63 7.16 8.08
CA VAL A 364 -24.23 8.41 8.72
C VAL A 364 -25.36 9.46 8.80
N SER A 365 -25.56 10.02 10.01
CA SER A 365 -26.43 11.18 10.21
C SER A 365 -25.77 12.44 9.65
N LEU A 366 -26.23 12.89 8.47
CA LEU A 366 -25.71 14.10 7.80
C LEU A 366 -25.80 15.39 8.61
N ASN A 367 -26.61 15.42 9.68
CA ASN A 367 -26.72 16.55 10.60
C ASN A 367 -25.74 16.47 11.79
N GLN A 368 -25.31 15.25 12.17
CA GLN A 368 -24.43 14.97 13.31
C GLN A 368 -23.62 13.68 13.07
N PRO A 369 -22.56 13.71 12.23
CA PRO A 369 -21.68 12.55 12.00
C PRO A 369 -20.82 12.22 13.24
N ASP A 370 -20.59 10.93 13.53
CA ASP A 370 -19.63 10.47 14.56
C ASP A 370 -18.19 10.69 14.09
N VAL A 371 -17.68 11.90 14.28
CA VAL A 371 -16.32 12.30 13.92
C VAL A 371 -15.36 12.02 15.07
N VAL A 372 -14.42 11.10 14.84
CA VAL A 372 -13.39 10.71 15.80
C VAL A 372 -12.02 11.16 15.28
N LEU A 373 -11.17 11.68 16.16
CA LEU A 373 -9.76 11.95 15.84
C LEU A 373 -9.06 10.64 15.46
N PHE A 374 -8.51 10.59 14.25
CA PHE A 374 -7.76 9.43 13.74
C PHE A 374 -6.27 9.57 14.06
N ALA A 375 -5.67 10.72 13.72
CA ALA A 375 -4.27 11.02 14.05
C ALA A 375 -4.03 12.54 14.18
N GLY A 376 -2.96 12.94 14.88
CA GLY A 376 -2.52 14.33 15.01
C GLY A 376 -2.93 14.98 16.32
N LYS A 377 -2.01 15.73 16.94
CA LYS A 377 -2.22 16.40 18.24
C LYS A 377 -2.69 17.86 18.12
N GLY A 378 -2.94 18.35 16.90
CA GLY A 378 -3.41 19.70 16.60
C GLY A 378 -2.34 20.81 16.61
N GLU A 379 -1.11 20.48 17.03
CA GLU A 379 0.04 21.39 16.99
C GLU A 379 0.79 21.33 15.66
N GLU A 380 1.33 22.46 15.22
CA GLU A 380 2.28 22.51 14.10
C GLU A 380 3.57 21.76 14.44
N GLY A 381 3.92 20.82 13.56
CA GLY A 381 5.25 20.26 13.55
C GLY A 381 5.34 19.11 12.56
N HIS A 382 6.17 18.14 12.92
CA HIS A 382 6.46 16.99 12.05
C HIS A 382 6.85 15.72 12.81
N GLU A 383 6.66 15.71 14.14
CA GLU A 383 7.01 14.57 14.98
C GLU A 383 6.14 13.34 14.65
N ASP A 384 6.80 12.30 14.14
CA ASP A 384 6.26 10.95 13.99
C ASP A 384 5.72 10.46 15.33
N GLY A 385 4.42 10.18 15.44
CA GLY A 385 3.80 9.91 16.73
C GLY A 385 2.43 9.26 16.67
N LEU A 386 2.02 8.74 17.82
CA LEU A 386 1.04 7.66 17.85
C LEU A 386 -0.39 8.19 17.93
N GLY A 387 -1.15 8.11 16.83
CA GLY A 387 -2.50 8.66 16.70
C GLY A 387 -2.54 10.12 17.14
N LYS A 388 -3.24 10.41 18.25
CA LYS A 388 -3.31 11.74 18.89
C LYS A 388 -1.97 12.34 19.38
N TYR A 389 -0.82 11.69 19.14
CA TYR A 389 0.51 12.15 19.59
C TYR A 389 1.45 12.57 18.46
N CYS A 390 1.17 12.34 17.17
CA CYS A 390 1.94 12.95 16.08
C CYS A 390 1.63 14.44 15.91
N GLN A 391 2.51 15.14 15.18
CA GLN A 391 2.24 16.46 14.64
C GLN A 391 2.20 16.40 13.12
N PHE A 392 1.16 16.98 12.54
CA PHE A 392 1.15 17.40 11.14
C PHE A 392 1.40 18.91 11.07
N SER A 393 1.93 19.42 9.97
CA SER A 393 1.92 20.85 9.69
C SER A 393 0.74 21.21 8.79
N GLN A 394 0.60 20.56 7.62
CA GLN A 394 -0.52 20.75 6.69
C GLN A 394 -0.93 19.41 6.05
N PRO A 395 -1.69 18.54 6.75
CA PRO A 395 -2.19 17.30 6.17
C PRO A 395 -3.16 17.62 5.03
N SER A 396 -2.98 16.99 3.86
CA SER A 396 -3.57 17.41 2.60
C SER A 396 -4.11 16.24 1.77
N GLY A 397 -3.49 15.82 0.67
CA GLY A 397 -3.95 14.61 -0.05
C GLY A 397 -3.95 13.35 0.84
N ILE A 398 -4.82 12.38 0.52
CA ILE A 398 -4.87 11.06 1.17
C ILE A 398 -5.22 10.01 0.11
N CYS A 399 -4.57 8.84 0.15
CA CYS A 399 -5.11 7.60 -0.41
C CYS A 399 -5.04 6.46 0.63
N THR A 400 -5.63 5.31 0.32
CA THR A 400 -5.71 4.13 1.22
C THR A 400 -5.36 2.85 0.47
N GLU A 401 -4.80 1.87 1.18
CA GLU A 401 -4.57 0.51 0.70
C GLU A 401 -4.89 -0.47 1.84
N GLY A 402 -5.89 -1.32 1.64
CA GLY A 402 -6.43 -2.14 2.72
C GLY A 402 -6.84 -1.25 3.90
N ASN A 403 -6.23 -1.49 5.06
CA ASN A 403 -6.42 -0.71 6.29
C ASN A 403 -5.29 0.32 6.55
N THR A 404 -4.29 0.43 5.67
CA THR A 404 -3.22 1.44 5.76
C THR A 404 -3.61 2.71 4.99
N VAL A 405 -3.39 3.87 5.62
CA VAL A 405 -3.69 5.20 5.06
C VAL A 405 -2.38 5.87 4.65
N PHE A 406 -2.31 6.47 3.46
CA PHE A 406 -1.17 7.29 3.02
C PHE A 406 -1.63 8.74 2.86
N VAL A 407 -1.30 9.57 3.85
CA VAL A 407 -1.61 11.01 3.92
C VAL A 407 -0.48 11.85 3.32
N ILE A 408 -0.72 13.13 3.06
CA ILE A 408 0.29 14.09 2.61
C ILE A 408 0.37 15.26 3.57
N ASP A 409 1.41 15.33 4.39
CA ASP A 409 1.74 16.54 5.12
C ASP A 409 2.57 17.49 4.25
N SER A 410 1.85 18.34 3.53
CA SER A 410 2.36 19.40 2.65
C SER A 410 3.26 20.42 3.35
N GLY A 411 3.09 20.60 4.66
CA GLY A 411 3.78 21.61 5.44
C GLY A 411 5.09 21.10 6.01
N SER A 412 5.10 19.86 6.52
CA SER A 412 6.34 19.22 7.00
C SER A 412 7.15 18.54 5.90
N LYS A 413 6.57 18.39 4.70
CA LYS A 413 7.13 17.73 3.50
C LYS A 413 7.18 16.20 3.63
N ASN A 414 6.02 15.54 3.83
CA ASN A 414 5.93 14.10 4.15
C ASN A 414 4.67 13.32 3.65
N ILE A 415 4.78 12.00 3.34
CA ILE A 415 3.67 11.01 3.12
C ILE A 415 3.39 10.40 4.49
N ARG A 416 2.34 10.76 5.20
CA ARG A 416 2.08 10.11 6.49
C ARG A 416 1.36 8.77 6.27
N LEU A 417 2.16 7.71 6.10
CA LEU A 417 1.72 6.30 6.14
C LEU A 417 1.23 6.02 7.55
N VAL A 418 -0.08 6.05 7.80
CA VAL A 418 -0.69 5.69 9.09
C VAL A 418 -1.19 4.26 9.01
N THR A 419 -0.63 3.37 9.83
CA THR A 419 -0.96 1.94 9.88
C THR A 419 -1.11 1.46 11.32
N SER A 420 -1.86 0.38 11.55
CA SER A 420 -2.04 -0.15 12.90
C SER A 420 -0.94 -1.12 13.33
N LEU A 421 -0.46 -0.97 14.56
CA LEU A 421 0.50 -1.87 15.19
C LEU A 421 -0.14 -3.18 15.63
N SER A 422 -1.46 -3.33 15.55
CA SER A 422 -2.17 -4.60 15.78
C SER A 422 -1.60 -5.75 14.91
N ALA A 423 -1.38 -5.51 13.61
CA ALA A 423 -0.73 -6.46 12.72
C ALA A 423 0.75 -6.69 13.09
N MET A 424 1.48 -5.62 13.46
CA MET A 424 2.88 -5.73 13.87
C MET A 424 3.05 -6.57 15.14
N HIS A 425 2.17 -6.37 16.12
CA HIS A 425 2.04 -7.13 17.36
C HIS A 425 1.72 -8.60 17.08
N LYS A 426 0.76 -8.88 16.18
CA LYS A 426 0.39 -10.25 15.75
C LYS A 426 1.60 -10.97 15.12
N TYR A 427 2.30 -10.32 14.19
CA TYR A 427 3.50 -10.88 13.54
C TYR A 427 4.64 -11.15 14.52
N LEU A 428 4.90 -10.23 15.45
CA LEU A 428 5.93 -10.40 16.48
C LEU A 428 5.53 -11.43 17.55
N SER A 429 4.24 -11.62 17.83
CA SER A 429 3.75 -12.69 18.69
C SER A 429 4.04 -14.06 18.08
N VAL A 430 3.77 -14.25 16.78
CA VAL A 430 4.13 -15.46 16.03
C VAL A 430 5.64 -15.74 16.11
N LEU A 431 6.48 -14.70 15.93
CA LEU A 431 7.93 -14.82 16.05
C LEU A 431 8.38 -15.20 17.48
N ARG A 432 7.77 -14.59 18.51
CA ARG A 432 7.98 -14.94 19.93
C ARG A 432 7.63 -16.39 20.20
N ASP A 433 6.47 -16.83 19.73
CA ASP A 433 5.92 -18.14 20.06
C ASP A 433 6.65 -19.29 19.33
N ILE A 434 7.27 -19.03 18.17
CA ILE A 434 8.32 -19.92 17.62
C ILE A 434 9.49 -20.04 18.60
N TYR A 435 10.09 -18.91 19.02
CA TYR A 435 11.29 -18.97 19.87
C TYR A 435 11.00 -19.56 21.27
N LYS A 436 9.85 -19.26 21.90
CA LYS A 436 9.44 -19.89 23.16
C LYS A 436 9.19 -21.39 23.01
N SER A 437 8.56 -21.83 21.91
CA SER A 437 8.31 -23.26 21.65
C SER A 437 9.58 -24.11 21.59
N PHE A 438 10.71 -23.51 21.19
CA PHE A 438 12.05 -24.13 21.14
C PHE A 438 12.99 -23.67 22.28
N SER A 439 12.48 -22.93 23.28
CA SER A 439 13.24 -22.38 24.41
C SER A 439 14.46 -21.51 24.03
N VAL A 440 14.41 -20.84 22.88
CA VAL A 440 15.46 -19.94 22.39
C VAL A 440 15.34 -18.58 23.09
N HIS A 441 16.36 -18.16 23.82
CA HIS A 441 16.43 -16.83 24.49
C HIS A 441 15.25 -16.52 25.43
N THR A 442 14.73 -17.50 26.17
CA THR A 442 13.59 -17.35 27.10
C THR A 442 13.74 -16.19 28.10
N GLU A 443 14.95 -15.95 28.60
CA GLU A 443 15.26 -14.82 29.49
C GLU A 443 15.01 -13.44 28.84
N ILE A 444 15.20 -13.32 27.52
CA ILE A 444 14.96 -12.09 26.75
C ILE A 444 13.48 -11.93 26.41
N LEU A 445 12.80 -13.04 26.09
CA LEU A 445 11.41 -13.03 25.61
C LEU A 445 10.37 -12.66 26.69
N GLY A 446 10.74 -12.75 27.97
CA GLY A 446 9.81 -12.67 29.09
C GLY A 446 9.22 -14.03 29.47
N SER A 447 8.66 -14.11 30.69
CA SER A 447 8.29 -15.35 31.42
C SER A 447 9.42 -16.38 31.55
N GLY A 448 10.03 -16.48 32.74
CA GLY A 448 11.13 -17.42 33.04
C GLY A 448 10.74 -18.90 33.15
N HIS A 449 9.80 -19.38 32.35
CA HIS A 449 9.43 -20.80 32.18
C HIS A 449 9.36 -21.11 30.68
N SER A 450 9.89 -22.27 30.29
CA SER A 450 9.71 -22.83 28.94
C SER A 450 8.27 -23.33 28.77
N ASP A 451 7.71 -23.18 27.57
CA ASP A 451 6.47 -23.88 27.19
C ASP A 451 6.64 -25.40 27.34
N ASP A 452 5.58 -26.12 27.74
CA ASP A 452 5.60 -27.58 27.69
C ASP A 452 5.43 -28.10 26.25
N ILE A 453 5.79 -29.37 26.00
CA ILE A 453 5.77 -29.95 24.64
C ILE A 453 4.38 -29.86 23.97
N ARG A 454 3.27 -29.94 24.73
CA ARG A 454 1.92 -29.80 24.19
C ARG A 454 1.59 -28.34 23.88
N MET A 455 2.00 -27.41 24.73
CA MET A 455 1.89 -25.97 24.49
C MET A 455 2.68 -25.57 23.22
N SER A 456 3.93 -26.01 23.09
CA SER A 456 4.77 -25.80 21.90
C SER A 456 4.12 -26.38 20.64
N ILE A 457 3.57 -27.60 20.70
CA ILE A 457 2.87 -28.23 19.56
C ILE A 457 1.58 -27.47 19.18
N SER A 458 0.88 -26.85 20.15
CA SER A 458 -0.28 -25.99 19.83
C SER A 458 0.19 -24.72 19.12
N LYS A 459 1.10 -23.97 19.75
CA LYS A 459 1.65 -22.72 19.21
C LYS A 459 2.20 -22.87 17.80
N LEU A 460 2.92 -23.96 17.52
CA LEU A 460 3.48 -24.18 16.19
C LEU A 460 2.42 -24.46 15.11
N LYS A 461 1.24 -24.98 15.45
CA LYS A 461 0.08 -25.07 14.53
C LYS A 461 -0.60 -23.72 14.32
N ASP A 462 -0.68 -22.91 15.37
CA ASP A 462 -1.23 -21.55 15.28
C ASP A 462 -0.32 -20.66 14.40
N VAL A 463 1.01 -20.86 14.50
CA VAL A 463 2.05 -20.29 13.62
C VAL A 463 1.91 -20.77 12.17
N GLU A 464 1.71 -22.06 11.93
CA GLU A 464 1.51 -22.65 10.60
C GLU A 464 0.27 -22.06 9.91
N SER A 465 -0.88 -22.14 10.59
CA SER A 465 -2.15 -21.54 10.15
C SER A 465 -2.03 -20.03 9.88
N PHE A 466 -1.30 -19.29 10.72
CA PHE A 466 -1.03 -17.87 10.49
C PHE A 466 -0.33 -17.60 9.16
N PHE A 467 0.71 -18.38 8.82
CA PHE A 467 1.45 -18.19 7.56
C PHE A 467 0.66 -18.65 6.33
N GLU A 468 -0.14 -19.70 6.43
CA GLU A 468 -1.06 -20.11 5.36
C GLU A 468 -2.09 -19.01 5.06
N ASN A 469 -2.77 -18.51 6.11
CA ASN A 469 -3.78 -17.44 5.97
C ASN A 469 -3.16 -16.15 5.44
N SER A 470 -2.01 -15.71 5.96
CA SER A 470 -1.30 -14.51 5.47
C SER A 470 -0.90 -14.64 3.99
N THR A 471 -0.50 -15.86 3.57
CA THR A 471 -0.15 -16.14 2.17
C THR A 471 -1.38 -16.18 1.26
N SER A 472 -2.55 -16.57 1.79
CA SER A 472 -3.82 -16.54 1.07
C SER A 472 -4.36 -15.11 0.93
N GLU A 473 -4.33 -14.32 2.01
CA GLU A 473 -4.67 -12.89 2.01
C GLU A 473 -3.83 -12.13 0.99
N ALA A 474 -2.50 -12.27 1.05
CA ALA A 474 -1.57 -11.62 0.12
C ALA A 474 -1.74 -12.06 -1.35
N LYS A 475 -2.35 -13.22 -1.64
CA LYS A 475 -2.75 -13.60 -3.01
C LYS A 475 -4.08 -12.97 -3.42
N THR A 476 -4.99 -12.77 -2.47
CA THR A 476 -6.38 -12.36 -2.71
C THR A 476 -6.50 -10.86 -3.00
N LEU A 477 -5.60 -10.01 -2.49
CA LEU A 477 -5.59 -8.58 -2.84
C LEU A 477 -5.07 -8.30 -4.27
N TYR A 478 -4.38 -9.26 -4.91
CA TYR A 478 -3.60 -9.02 -6.13
C TYR A 478 -4.03 -9.94 -7.31
N ILE A 479 -5.31 -10.30 -7.36
CA ILE A 479 -6.00 -11.03 -8.44
C ILE A 479 -7.25 -10.23 -8.87
#